data_AF-A0A529RAT3-F1
#
_entry.id   AF-A0A529RAT3-F1
#
_cell.length_a   1.000
_cell.length_b   1.000
_cell.length_c   1.000
_cell.angle_alpha   90.00
_cell.angle_beta   90.00
_cell.angle_gamma   90.00
#
_symmetry.space_group_name_H-M   'P 1'
#
loop_
_entity.id
_entity.type
_entity.pdbx_description
1 polymer ?
#
loop_
_entity_poly.entity_id
_entity_poly.type
_entity_poly.pdbx_seq_one_letter_code
_entity_poly.pdbx_strand_id
1 'polypeptide(L)'
;MSLADVKYLPETPAHDAEIEAINDEAFGPGRFVLAAYKIRESGGHDRSMSYVAVKDDTVIASVRMTRVAAGAGRAMMLGPLAVRPAFKNLGIGRKLVTIALEAARKA
;
A
#
# COMPACT_ATOMS: atom_id res chain seq x y z
N MET A 1 13.02 -2.08 18.62
CA MET A 1 11.61 -2.49 18.50
C MET A 1 11.58 -3.85 17.82
N SER A 2 10.90 -4.84 18.40
CA SER A 2 10.83 -6.20 17.85
C SER A 2 9.87 -6.25 16.65
N LEU A 3 10.27 -6.95 15.59
CA LEU A 3 9.44 -7.25 14.42
C LEU A 3 8.49 -8.43 14.63
N ALA A 4 8.60 -9.14 15.77
CA ALA A 4 7.88 -10.37 16.05
C ALA A 4 6.35 -10.21 16.03
N ASP A 5 5.85 -8.99 16.24
CA ASP A 5 4.42 -8.72 16.43
C ASP A 5 3.74 -8.07 15.21
N VAL A 6 4.44 -7.93 14.07
CA VAL A 6 3.86 -7.35 12.86
C VAL A 6 3.13 -8.41 12.06
N LYS A 7 1.80 -8.28 11.95
CA LYS A 7 0.93 -9.11 11.11
C LYS A 7 0.76 -8.48 9.74
N TYR A 8 0.77 -9.29 8.69
CA TYR A 8 0.50 -8.85 7.32
C TYR A 8 -0.79 -9.51 6.84
N LEU A 9 -1.77 -8.73 6.43
CA LEU A 9 -3.08 -9.24 6.01
C LEU A 9 -3.65 -8.43 4.84
N PRO A 10 -4.56 -9.02 4.03
CA PRO A 10 -5.30 -8.27 3.02
C PRO A 10 -6.00 -7.06 3.64
N GLU A 11 -6.04 -5.95 2.91
CA GLU A 11 -6.77 -4.80 3.40
C GLU A 11 -8.29 -5.02 3.32
N THR A 12 -9.03 -4.37 4.21
CA THR A 12 -10.50 -4.33 4.21
C THR A 12 -10.94 -2.87 4.21
N PRO A 13 -12.21 -2.56 3.89
CA PRO A 13 -12.73 -1.19 3.97
C PRO A 13 -12.53 -0.54 5.36
N ALA A 14 -12.47 -1.34 6.43
CA ALA A 14 -12.22 -0.83 7.78
C ALA A 14 -10.83 -0.17 7.94
N HIS A 15 -9.86 -0.51 7.09
CA HIS A 15 -8.51 0.07 7.13
C HIS A 15 -8.39 1.38 6.34
N ASP A 16 -9.39 1.80 5.57
CA ASP A 16 -9.26 2.91 4.62
C ASP A 16 -8.85 4.23 5.30
N ALA A 17 -9.44 4.54 6.46
CA ALA A 17 -9.12 5.75 7.23
C ALA A 17 -7.66 5.74 7.73
N GLU A 18 -7.17 4.60 8.22
CA GLU A 18 -5.80 4.49 8.71
C GLU A 18 -4.79 4.54 7.56
N ILE A 19 -5.11 3.93 6.43
CA ILE A 19 -4.26 3.98 5.23
C ILE A 19 -4.15 5.41 4.71
N GLU A 20 -5.25 6.16 4.70
CA GLU A 20 -5.24 7.56 4.29
C GLU A 20 -4.37 8.42 5.21
N ALA A 21 -4.49 8.21 6.53
CA ALA A 21 -3.64 8.89 7.51
C ALA A 21 -2.15 8.58 7.32
N ILE A 22 -1.79 7.31 7.04
CA ILE A 22 -0.40 6.93 6.78
C ILE A 22 0.11 7.54 5.48
N ASN A 23 -0.72 7.56 4.43
CA ASN A 23 -0.35 8.21 3.18
C ASN A 23 -0.16 9.72 3.38
N ASP A 24 -0.92 10.34 4.28
CA ASP A 24 -0.84 11.78 4.52
C ASP A 24 0.43 12.11 5.28
N GLU A 25 0.73 11.33 6.32
CA GLU A 25 1.99 11.40 7.06
C GLU A 25 3.22 11.13 6.16
N ALA A 26 3.10 10.18 5.21
CA ALA A 26 4.23 9.78 4.38
C ALA A 26 4.50 10.70 3.18
N PHE A 27 3.45 11.27 2.57
CA PHE A 27 3.57 12.00 1.31
C PHE A 27 3.07 13.45 1.38
N GLY A 28 2.29 13.81 2.41
CA GLY A 28 1.72 15.13 2.60
C GLY A 28 0.74 15.56 1.50
N PRO A 29 0.26 16.82 1.54
CA PRO A 29 -0.72 17.33 0.58
C PRO A 29 -0.16 17.44 -0.85
N GLY A 30 1.17 17.54 -1.01
CA GLY A 30 1.82 17.55 -2.32
C GLY A 30 1.64 16.26 -3.13
N ARG A 31 1.18 15.17 -2.50
CA ARG A 31 0.94 13.90 -3.19
C ARG A 31 -0.08 14.00 -4.31
N PHE A 32 -1.09 14.87 -4.17
CA PHE A 32 -2.18 15.03 -5.15
C PHE A 32 -1.73 15.68 -6.47
N VAL A 33 -0.57 16.34 -6.48
CA VAL A 33 0.00 16.86 -7.74
C VAL A 33 0.78 15.80 -8.52
N LEU A 34 1.12 14.67 -7.89
CA LEU A 34 1.87 13.59 -8.53
C LEU A 34 0.99 12.85 -9.55
N ALA A 35 1.52 12.62 -10.75
CA ALA A 35 0.84 11.85 -11.79
C ALA A 35 0.37 10.47 -11.29
N ALA A 36 1.17 9.85 -10.41
CA ALA A 36 0.84 8.57 -9.79
C ALA A 36 -0.42 8.63 -8.91
N TYR A 37 -0.73 9.75 -8.25
CA TYR A 37 -1.98 9.91 -7.49
C TYR A 37 -3.18 10.07 -8.42
N LYS A 38 -3.05 10.85 -9.49
CA LYS A 38 -4.11 11.02 -10.50
C LYS A 38 -4.54 9.71 -11.17
N ILE A 39 -3.57 8.84 -11.46
CA ILE A 39 -3.84 7.50 -12.01
C ILE A 39 -4.64 6.65 -11.01
N ARG A 40 -4.35 6.78 -9.71
CA ARG A 40 -4.99 5.98 -8.65
C ARG A 40 -6.41 6.43 -8.33
N GLU A 41 -6.66 7.73 -8.36
CA GLU A 41 -8.01 8.30 -8.18
C GLU A 41 -8.98 7.81 -9.26
N SER A 42 -8.50 7.61 -10.49
CA SER A 42 -9.32 7.17 -11.62
C SER A 42 -9.46 5.66 -11.73
N GLY A 43 -8.42 4.89 -11.38
CA GLY A 43 -8.38 3.44 -11.60
C GLY A 43 -8.88 2.57 -10.45
N GLY A 44 -8.97 3.12 -9.23
CA GLY A 44 -9.21 2.34 -8.01
C GLY A 44 -8.10 1.31 -7.74
N HIS A 45 -8.01 0.81 -6.51
CA HIS A 45 -7.08 -0.27 -6.18
C HIS A 45 -7.81 -1.62 -6.13
N ASP A 46 -7.08 -2.70 -6.38
CA ASP A 46 -7.54 -4.06 -6.28
C ASP A 46 -7.21 -4.61 -4.89
N ARG A 47 -8.23 -4.75 -4.04
CA ARG A 47 -8.09 -5.23 -2.67
C ARG A 47 -7.59 -6.67 -2.58
N SER A 48 -7.76 -7.49 -3.63
CA SER A 48 -7.25 -8.87 -3.63
C SER A 48 -5.71 -8.92 -3.65
N MET A 49 -5.06 -7.83 -4.06
CA MET A 49 -3.61 -7.69 -4.16
C MET A 49 -3.06 -6.56 -3.27
N SER A 50 -3.86 -6.04 -2.35
CA SER A 50 -3.51 -4.91 -1.49
C SER A 50 -3.50 -5.33 -0.02
N TYR A 51 -2.51 -4.87 0.72
CA TYR A 51 -2.16 -5.42 2.03
C TYR A 51 -1.83 -4.32 3.03
N VAL A 52 -2.07 -4.62 4.30
CA VAL A 52 -1.66 -3.80 5.44
C VAL A 52 -0.70 -4.57 6.34
N ALA A 53 0.18 -3.84 7.01
CA ALA A 53 0.93 -4.33 8.15
C ALA A 53 0.30 -3.77 9.42
N VAL A 54 -0.06 -4.65 10.35
CA VAL A 54 -0.74 -4.32 11.61
C VAL A 54 0.16 -4.71 12.78
N LYS A 55 0.29 -3.80 13.75
CA LYS A 55 0.97 -4.05 15.03
C LYS A 55 0.07 -3.52 16.13
N ASP A 56 -0.17 -4.34 17.17
CA ASP A 56 -1.05 -3.98 18.30
C ASP A 56 -2.38 -3.37 17.83
N ASP A 57 -3.02 -4.06 16.87
CA ASP A 57 -4.29 -3.67 16.22
C ASP A 57 -4.28 -2.31 15.49
N THR A 58 -3.11 -1.70 15.30
CA THR A 58 -2.92 -0.46 14.54
C THR A 58 -2.29 -0.74 13.19
N VAL A 59 -2.83 -0.20 12.09
CA VAL A 59 -2.15 -0.22 10.79
C VAL A 59 -0.94 0.71 10.83
N ILE A 60 0.23 0.13 10.55
CA ILE A 60 1.52 0.82 10.56
C ILE A 60 2.13 0.97 9.17
N ALA A 61 1.63 0.21 8.18
CA ALA A 61 2.03 0.33 6.79
C ALA A 61 0.96 -0.24 5.86
N SER A 62 0.99 0.17 4.59
CA SER A 62 0.10 -0.34 3.56
C SER A 62 0.76 -0.36 2.19
N VAL A 63 0.27 -1.25 1.33
CA VAL A 63 0.56 -1.29 -0.10
C VAL A 63 -0.74 -1.52 -0.86
N ARG A 64 -0.99 -0.69 -1.87
CA ARG A 64 -2.11 -0.86 -2.80
C ARG A 64 -1.65 -1.23 -4.20
N MET A 65 -2.46 -1.98 -4.93
CA MET A 65 -2.18 -2.37 -6.31
C MET A 65 -3.28 -1.82 -7.22
N THR A 66 -2.94 -0.91 -8.12
CA THR A 66 -3.89 -0.20 -8.99
C THR A 66 -3.82 -0.78 -10.40
N ARG A 67 -4.96 -1.10 -11.03
CA ARG A 67 -4.97 -1.51 -12.43
C ARG A 67 -4.69 -0.31 -13.32
N VAL A 68 -3.77 -0.46 -14.27
CA VAL A 68 -3.39 0.61 -15.19
C VAL A 68 -3.33 0.13 -16.64
N ALA A 69 -3.56 1.06 -17.55
CA ALA A 69 -3.30 0.89 -18.97
C ALA A 69 -2.03 1.67 -19.35
N ALA A 70 -1.13 1.05 -20.10
CA ALA A 70 0.08 1.68 -20.60
C ALA A 70 0.19 1.40 -22.11
N GLY A 71 -0.21 2.39 -22.92
CA GLY A 71 -0.40 2.19 -24.36
C GLY A 71 -1.44 1.09 -24.63
N ALA A 72 -1.05 0.08 -25.42
CA ALA A 72 -1.89 -1.09 -25.69
C ALA A 72 -1.90 -2.13 -24.54
N GLY A 73 -1.01 -2.00 -23.55
CA GLY A 73 -0.85 -2.96 -22.47
C GLY A 73 -1.79 -2.73 -21.28
N ARG A 74 -2.02 -3.80 -20.51
CA ARG A 74 -2.61 -3.77 -19.16
C ARG A 74 -1.54 -4.18 -18.15
N ALA A 75 -1.48 -3.48 -17.03
CA ALA A 75 -0.51 -3.74 -15.97
C ALA A 75 -1.09 -3.45 -14.58
N MET A 76 -0.37 -3.88 -13.56
CA MET A 76 -0.61 -3.49 -12.16
C MET A 76 0.44 -2.47 -11.73
N MET A 77 -0.02 -1.33 -11.24
CA MET A 77 0.82 -0.29 -10.65
C MET A 77 0.92 -0.51 -9.15
N LEU A 78 2.16 -0.65 -8.67
CA LEU A 78 2.44 -0.76 -7.25
C LEU A 78 2.31 0.61 -6.57
N GLY A 79 1.58 0.59 -5.46
CA GLY A 79 1.44 1.67 -4.51
C GLY A 79 0.10 2.41 -4.53
N PRO A 80 -0.09 3.34 -3.58
CA PRO A 80 0.94 3.86 -2.69
C PRO A 80 1.47 2.80 -1.72
N LEU A 81 2.78 2.83 -1.49
CA LEU A 81 3.47 2.04 -0.47
C LEU A 81 3.91 3.01 0.61
N ALA A 82 3.34 2.90 1.79
CA ALA A 82 3.62 3.80 2.88
C ALA A 82 3.87 3.02 4.17
N VAL A 83 4.86 3.48 4.94
CA VAL A 83 5.21 2.96 6.27
C VAL A 83 5.32 4.16 7.19
N ARG A 84 4.64 4.10 8.35
CA ARG A 84 4.73 5.15 9.36
C ARG A 84 6.21 5.41 9.72
N PRO A 85 6.65 6.68 9.87
CA PRO A 85 8.02 7.07 10.18
C PRO A 85 8.66 6.28 11.33
N ALA A 86 7.91 6.03 12.41
CA ALA A 86 8.37 5.26 13.58
C ALA A 86 8.76 3.80 13.27
N PHE A 87 8.33 3.26 12.12
CA PHE A 87 8.54 1.88 11.69
C PHE A 87 9.38 1.78 10.41
N LYS A 88 10.00 2.88 9.96
CA LYS A 88 10.91 2.88 8.80
C LYS A 88 12.19 2.07 9.10
N ASN A 89 12.83 1.58 8.04
CA ASN A 89 14.07 0.80 8.09
C ASN A 89 13.98 -0.55 8.84
N LEU A 90 12.77 -1.06 9.08
CA LEU A 90 12.55 -2.38 9.68
C LEU A 90 12.20 -3.48 8.64
N GLY A 91 12.27 -3.19 7.35
CA GLY A 91 11.98 -4.16 6.28
C GLY A 91 10.48 -4.39 5.98
N ILE A 92 9.57 -3.74 6.71
CA ILE A 92 8.10 -3.87 6.54
C ILE A 92 7.66 -3.56 5.10
N GLY A 93 8.13 -2.44 4.54
CA GLY A 93 7.78 -2.05 3.16
C GLY A 93 8.24 -3.08 2.12
N ARG A 94 9.43 -3.66 2.30
CA ARG A 94 9.93 -4.74 1.44
C ARG A 94 9.04 -5.98 1.53
N LYS A 95 8.64 -6.37 2.75
CA LYS A 95 7.76 -7.53 2.96
C LYS A 95 6.39 -7.33 2.31
N LEU A 96 5.80 -6.12 2.43
CA LEU A 96 4.55 -5.77 1.76
C LEU A 96 4.65 -5.87 0.24
N VAL A 97 5.73 -5.34 -0.35
CA VAL A 97 5.99 -5.46 -1.80
C VAL A 97 6.08 -6.93 -2.23
N THR A 98 6.82 -7.75 -1.50
CA THR A 98 6.92 -9.19 -1.80
C THR A 98 5.56 -9.87 -1.81
N ILE A 99 4.73 -9.64 -0.78
CA ILE A 99 3.38 -10.23 -0.69
C ILE A 99 2.50 -9.75 -1.85
N ALA A 100 2.48 -8.46 -2.15
CA ALA A 100 1.67 -7.90 -3.24
C ALA A 100 2.09 -8.43 -4.62
N LEU A 101 3.40 -8.58 -4.87
CA LEU A 101 3.91 -9.15 -6.12
C LEU A 101 3.61 -10.65 -6.25
N GLU A 102 3.67 -11.40 -5.16
CA GLU A 102 3.25 -12.81 -5.15
C GLU A 102 1.77 -12.97 -5.44
N ALA A 103 0.92 -12.08 -4.89
CA ALA A 103 -0.51 -12.05 -5.18
C ALA A 103 -0.76 -11.73 -6.66
N ALA A 104 -0.10 -10.70 -7.19
CA ALA A 104 -0.23 -10.31 -8.60
C ALA A 104 0.27 -11.37 -9.58
N ARG A 105 1.23 -12.22 -9.20
CA ARG A 105 1.69 -13.35 -10.02
C ARG A 105 0.67 -14.49 -10.10
N LYS A 106 -0.22 -14.60 -9.11
CA LYS A 106 -1.22 -15.68 -9.00
C LYS A 106 -2.59 -15.31 -9.58
N ALA A 107 -2.83 -14.02 -9.81
CA ALA A 107 -4.07 -13.48 -10.39
C ALA A 107 -4.07 -13.59 -11.91
#